data_AF-A0A6I4IT14-F1
#
_entry.id   AF-A0A6I4IT14-F1
#
_cell.length_a   1.000
_cell.length_b   1.000
_cell.length_c   1.000
_cell.angle_alpha   90.00
_cell.angle_beta   90.00
_cell.angle_gamma   90.00
#
_symmetry.space_group_name_H-M   'P 1'
#
loop_
_entity.id
_entity.type
_entity.pdbx_description
1 polymer ?
#
loop_
_entity_poly.entity_id
_entity_poly.type
_entity_poly.pdbx_seq_one_letter_code
_entity_poly.pdbx_strand_id
1 'polypeptide(L)'
;MNPKKHTFLITLLLLFSSSLLFAQNYILPNEVLVYSFETQKGKKLVLAKDKNNQYLIYRFGTATIIELEYPNTTKESWSKFTYSYYSRGGGIQNEGMDLNYVTFTNGNYQYVIYDTYYAVEDTSEIGIKITNLTTHKTTTIRGNYATKKGSLIDFRTNNLLKIDDE
;
A
#
# COMPACT_ATOMS: atom_id res chain seq x y z
N MET A 1 10.48 -51.31 -54.09
CA MET A 1 11.14 -50.27 -54.90
C MET A 1 10.50 -48.94 -54.58
N ASN A 2 11.20 -48.07 -53.84
CA ASN A 2 10.78 -46.69 -53.54
C ASN A 2 11.01 -45.84 -54.82
N PRO A 3 10.22 -44.80 -55.14
CA PRO A 3 10.50 -43.49 -54.52
C PRO A 3 9.33 -42.47 -54.50
N LYS A 4 9.28 -41.61 -53.47
CA LYS A 4 9.58 -40.16 -53.55
C LYS A 4 8.95 -39.42 -52.38
N LYS A 5 9.80 -38.59 -51.78
CA LYS A 5 9.53 -37.63 -50.72
C LYS A 5 8.64 -36.51 -51.27
N HIS A 6 7.57 -36.18 -50.57
CA HIS A 6 7.03 -34.82 -50.57
C HIS A 6 6.80 -34.38 -49.14
N THR A 7 7.82 -33.67 -48.66
CA THR A 7 7.78 -32.69 -47.60
C THR A 7 6.58 -31.74 -47.83
N PHE A 8 5.64 -31.65 -46.89
CA PHE A 8 4.74 -30.49 -46.82
C PHE A 8 4.54 -30.04 -45.37
N LEU A 9 5.43 -29.12 -45.01
CA LEU A 9 5.24 -27.91 -44.21
C LEU A 9 4.05 -27.88 -43.23
N ILE A 10 4.41 -28.03 -41.96
CA ILE A 10 3.97 -27.31 -40.74
C ILE A 10 2.96 -26.17 -40.99
N THR A 11 1.80 -26.27 -40.36
CA THR A 11 1.13 -25.09 -39.78
C THR A 11 0.49 -25.51 -38.46
N LEU A 12 1.32 -25.72 -37.44
CA LEU A 12 0.89 -25.75 -36.06
C LEU A 12 0.50 -24.31 -35.70
N LEU A 13 -0.79 -23.99 -35.82
CA LEU A 13 -1.36 -22.75 -35.30
C LEU A 13 -1.35 -22.85 -33.77
N LEU A 14 -0.17 -22.62 -33.17
CA LEU A 14 -0.04 -22.30 -31.75
C LEU A 14 -0.80 -20.99 -31.54
N LEU A 15 -2.05 -21.11 -31.14
CA LEU A 15 -2.77 -20.07 -30.42
C LEU A 15 -1.97 -19.79 -29.15
N PHE A 16 -0.93 -18.98 -29.27
CA PHE A 16 -0.36 -18.21 -28.18
C PHE A 16 -1.46 -17.22 -27.76
N SER A 17 -2.42 -17.69 -26.99
CA SER A 17 -3.10 -16.87 -26.00
C SER A 17 -2.07 -16.51 -24.95
N SER A 18 -1.13 -15.63 -25.33
CA SER A 18 -0.39 -14.82 -24.36
C SER A 18 -1.47 -14.02 -23.65
N SER A 19 -1.91 -14.52 -22.49
CA SER A 19 -2.54 -13.69 -21.49
C SER A 19 -1.57 -12.54 -21.28
N LEU A 20 -1.89 -11.40 -21.88
CA LEU A 20 -1.24 -10.14 -21.57
C LEU A 20 -1.57 -9.90 -20.09
N LEU A 21 -0.68 -10.39 -19.22
CA LEU A 21 -0.66 -10.03 -17.82
C LEU A 21 -0.26 -8.57 -17.80
N PHE A 22 -1.23 -7.68 -18.04
CA PHE A 22 -1.06 -6.27 -17.77
C PHE A 22 -0.86 -6.14 -16.27
N ALA A 23 0.40 -5.99 -15.86
CA ALA A 23 0.71 -5.62 -14.49
C ALA A 23 -0.06 -4.35 -14.17
N GLN A 24 -0.94 -4.40 -13.18
CA GLN A 24 -1.73 -3.23 -12.81
C GLN A 24 -0.80 -2.19 -12.18
N ASN A 25 -0.82 -0.97 -12.70
CA ASN A 25 0.01 0.10 -12.19
C ASN A 25 -0.55 0.60 -10.85
N TYR A 26 0.24 0.46 -9.79
CA TYR A 26 -0.08 0.97 -8.46
C TYR A 26 -0.07 2.50 -8.35
N ILE A 27 0.57 3.18 -9.31
CA ILE A 27 0.63 4.64 -9.40
C ILE A 27 0.27 5.00 -10.84
N LEU A 28 -0.81 5.76 -11.01
CA LEU A 28 -1.29 6.23 -12.29
C LEU A 28 -0.47 7.45 -12.77
N PRO A 29 -0.47 7.78 -14.08
CA PRO A 29 0.33 8.90 -14.61
C PRO A 29 0.05 10.26 -13.97
N ASN A 30 -1.16 10.50 -13.47
CA ASN A 30 -1.55 11.74 -12.78
C ASN A 30 -1.27 11.72 -11.27
N GLU A 31 -0.77 10.60 -10.73
CA GLU A 31 -0.53 10.43 -9.31
C GLU A 31 0.95 10.59 -8.95
N VAL A 32 1.20 10.81 -7.66
CA VAL A 32 2.51 10.76 -7.02
C VAL A 32 2.44 9.86 -5.80
N LEU A 33 3.54 9.15 -5.55
CA LEU A 33 3.69 8.31 -4.36
C LEU A 33 3.69 9.18 -3.09
N VAL A 34 2.92 8.78 -2.09
CA VAL A 34 2.98 9.34 -0.72
C VAL A 34 3.77 8.40 0.17
N TYR A 35 3.36 7.13 0.20
CA TYR A 35 3.96 6.12 1.07
C TYR A 35 3.77 4.72 0.50
N SER A 36 4.77 3.85 0.60
CA SER A 36 4.63 2.45 0.17
C SER A 36 5.64 1.54 0.84
N PHE A 37 5.31 0.26 0.89
CA PHE A 37 6.21 -0.82 1.27
C PHE A 37 5.69 -2.16 0.74
N GLU A 38 6.56 -3.16 0.73
CA GLU A 38 6.20 -4.56 0.56
C GLU A 38 6.01 -5.22 1.93
N THR A 39 4.99 -6.05 2.07
CA THR A 39 4.76 -6.90 3.23
C THR A 39 5.81 -8.00 3.29
N GLN A 40 6.03 -8.56 4.48
CA GLN A 40 6.89 -9.73 4.65
C GLN A 40 6.43 -10.96 3.84
N LYS A 41 5.19 -10.95 3.33
CA LYS A 41 4.61 -12.01 2.49
C LYS A 41 4.53 -11.62 1.00
N GLY A 42 5.24 -10.58 0.57
CA GLY A 42 5.38 -10.20 -0.85
C GLY A 42 4.20 -9.45 -1.48
N LYS A 43 3.15 -9.11 -0.70
CA LYS A 43 2.13 -8.14 -1.11
C LYS A 43 2.66 -6.71 -0.97
N LYS A 44 2.09 -5.76 -1.69
CA LYS A 44 2.48 -4.35 -1.70
C LYS A 44 1.36 -3.47 -1.16
N LEU A 45 1.71 -2.47 -0.37
CA LEU A 45 0.87 -1.34 0.00
C LEU A 45 1.37 -0.08 -0.71
N VAL A 46 0.44 0.72 -1.24
CA VAL A 46 0.71 2.06 -1.78
C VAL A 46 -0.37 3.03 -1.31
N LEU A 47 0.06 4.14 -0.72
CA LEU A 47 -0.68 5.38 -0.67
C LEU A 47 -0.14 6.29 -1.77
N ALA A 48 -1.02 6.74 -2.65
CA ALA A 48 -0.72 7.70 -3.70
C ALA A 48 -1.75 8.83 -3.69
N LYS A 49 -1.37 9.98 -4.19
CA LYS A 49 -2.29 11.12 -4.35
C LYS A 49 -2.22 11.67 -5.76
N ASP A 50 -3.29 12.28 -6.21
CA ASP A 50 -3.26 13.09 -7.43
C ASP A 50 -2.23 14.23 -7.30
N LYS A 51 -1.55 14.58 -8.41
CA LYS A 51 -0.55 15.65 -8.47
C LYS A 51 -1.09 17.00 -7.98
N ASN A 52 -2.37 17.27 -8.21
CA ASN A 52 -3.07 18.49 -7.81
C ASN A 52 -3.92 18.29 -6.54
N ASN A 53 -3.61 17.27 -5.74
CA ASN A 53 -4.30 16.92 -4.49
C ASN A 53 -5.82 16.70 -4.67
N GLN A 54 -6.26 16.24 -5.84
CA GLN A 54 -7.69 15.96 -6.06
C GLN A 54 -8.19 14.75 -5.26
N TYR A 55 -7.32 13.79 -4.94
CA TYR A 55 -7.66 12.65 -4.10
C TYR A 55 -6.43 12.02 -3.44
N LEU A 56 -6.68 11.22 -2.40
CA LEU A 56 -5.77 10.23 -1.84
C LEU A 56 -6.34 8.83 -2.11
N ILE A 57 -5.47 7.88 -2.43
CA ILE A 57 -5.86 6.50 -2.71
C ILE A 57 -4.90 5.51 -2.06
N TYR A 58 -5.49 4.48 -1.47
CA TYR A 58 -4.86 3.29 -0.92
C TYR A 58 -5.00 2.14 -1.90
N ARG A 59 -3.91 1.41 -2.14
CA ARG A 59 -3.89 0.18 -2.91
C ARG A 59 -3.10 -0.89 -2.18
N PHE A 60 -3.66 -2.09 -2.14
CA PHE A 60 -3.02 -3.27 -1.59
C PHE A 60 -3.21 -4.47 -2.49
N GLY A 61 -2.19 -5.30 -2.66
CA GLY A 61 -2.29 -6.52 -3.48
C GLY A 61 -0.94 -7.15 -3.79
N THR A 62 -0.87 -7.95 -4.85
CA THR A 62 0.37 -8.59 -5.30
C THR A 62 1.18 -7.65 -6.20
N ALA A 63 2.31 -8.12 -6.74
CA ALA A 63 3.08 -7.34 -7.71
C ALA A 63 2.28 -6.99 -8.98
N THR A 64 1.25 -7.76 -9.32
CA THR A 64 0.54 -7.65 -10.60
C THR A 64 -0.96 -7.34 -10.45
N ILE A 65 -1.55 -7.61 -9.29
CA ILE A 65 -3.00 -7.49 -9.06
C ILE A 65 -3.23 -6.61 -7.84
N ILE A 66 -3.99 -5.52 -8.01
CA ILE A 66 -4.54 -4.77 -6.89
C ILE A 66 -5.76 -5.54 -6.37
N GLU A 67 -5.69 -5.96 -5.10
CA GLU A 67 -6.74 -6.73 -4.43
C GLU A 67 -7.70 -5.85 -3.63
N LEU A 68 -7.22 -4.69 -3.19
CA LEU A 68 -8.01 -3.68 -2.50
C LEU A 68 -7.56 -2.30 -2.96
N GLU A 69 -8.52 -1.53 -3.47
CA GLU A 69 -8.37 -0.12 -3.79
C GLU A 69 -9.42 0.67 -2.99
N TYR A 70 -8.99 1.76 -2.35
CA TYR A 70 -9.88 2.58 -1.53
C TYR A 70 -9.37 4.01 -1.36
N PRO A 71 -10.24 5.03 -1.29
CA PRO A 71 -11.63 5.04 -1.74
C PRO A 71 -11.68 5.28 -3.25
N ASN A 72 -12.85 5.65 -3.77
CA ASN A 72 -12.96 6.19 -5.13
C ASN A 72 -12.13 7.48 -5.29
N THR A 73 -11.63 7.74 -6.49
CA THR A 73 -10.75 8.87 -6.84
C THR A 73 -11.50 10.20 -6.98
N THR A 74 -12.18 10.63 -5.91
CA THR A 74 -12.93 11.89 -5.82
C THR A 74 -12.34 12.83 -4.78
N LYS A 75 -12.77 14.10 -4.77
CA LYS A 75 -12.36 15.08 -3.75
C LYS A 75 -12.75 14.67 -2.34
N GLU A 76 -13.83 13.90 -2.17
CA GLU A 76 -14.22 13.40 -0.85
C GLU A 76 -13.29 12.30 -0.33
N SER A 77 -12.35 11.79 -1.13
CA SER A 77 -11.42 10.74 -0.69
C SER A 77 -10.60 11.13 0.54
N TRP A 78 -10.15 12.38 0.63
CA TRP A 78 -9.35 12.88 1.76
C TRP A 78 -10.08 12.71 3.10
N SER A 79 -11.40 12.94 3.13
CA SER A 79 -12.19 12.81 4.37
C SER A 79 -12.48 11.36 4.75
N LYS A 80 -12.07 10.38 3.93
CA LYS A 80 -12.14 8.95 4.26
C LYS A 80 -10.94 8.46 5.06
N PHE A 81 -9.91 9.29 5.19
CA PHE A 81 -8.72 8.99 5.96
C PHE A 81 -8.59 9.98 7.13
N THR A 82 -8.09 9.49 8.24
CA THR A 82 -7.59 10.31 9.35
C THR A 82 -6.12 10.02 9.57
N TYR A 83 -5.40 11.02 10.07
CA TYR A 83 -4.01 10.89 10.46
C TYR A 83 -3.89 11.09 11.97
N SER A 84 -3.15 10.25 12.65
CA SER A 84 -2.79 10.44 14.06
C SER A 84 -1.30 10.19 14.24
N TYR A 85 -0.71 10.83 15.25
CA TYR A 85 0.69 10.67 15.54
C TYR A 85 1.01 10.92 17.00
N TYR A 86 2.09 10.30 17.48
CA TYR A 86 2.70 10.60 18.76
C TYR A 86 4.20 10.78 18.54
N SER A 87 4.72 11.92 18.97
CA SER A 87 6.16 12.19 18.88
C SER A 87 6.70 12.65 20.22
N ARG A 88 7.74 11.96 20.69
CA ARG A 88 8.47 12.26 21.92
C ARG A 88 9.95 12.28 21.59
N GLY A 89 10.58 13.46 21.65
CA GLY A 89 12.02 13.62 21.44
C GLY A 89 12.85 13.16 22.65
N GLY A 90 14.18 13.28 22.56
CA GLY A 90 15.08 13.04 23.69
C GLY A 90 15.83 11.70 23.68
N GLY A 91 15.69 10.90 22.62
CA GLY A 91 16.44 9.64 22.45
C GLY A 91 16.08 8.59 23.50
N ILE A 92 16.96 7.61 23.72
CA ILE A 92 16.75 6.49 24.66
C ILE A 92 16.38 6.99 26.06
N GLN A 93 17.10 8.01 26.56
CA GLN A 93 16.90 8.55 27.91
C GLN A 93 15.52 9.18 28.17
N ASN A 94 14.76 9.52 27.12
CA ASN A 94 13.39 10.02 27.26
C ASN A 94 12.37 9.08 26.60
N GLU A 95 12.78 7.82 26.39
CA GLU A 95 12.00 6.82 25.67
C GLU A 95 11.43 7.39 24.36
N GLY A 96 12.32 7.98 23.55
CA GLY A 96 11.93 8.72 22.35
C GLY A 96 11.10 7.85 21.40
N MET A 97 10.06 8.45 20.83
CA MET A 97 9.11 7.77 19.95
C MET A 97 8.74 8.65 18.77
N ASP A 98 8.54 8.04 17.62
CA ASP A 98 7.95 8.67 16.44
C ASP A 98 6.93 7.71 15.82
N LEU A 99 5.66 7.90 16.18
CA LEU A 99 4.56 7.02 15.81
C LEU A 99 3.65 7.74 14.83
N ASN A 100 3.40 7.14 13.68
CA ASN A 100 2.62 7.74 12.60
C ASN A 100 1.58 6.75 12.08
N TYR A 101 0.34 7.20 11.96
CA TYR A 101 -0.79 6.35 11.58
C TYR A 101 -1.68 7.03 10.55
N VAL A 102 -2.06 6.30 9.50
CA VAL A 102 -3.18 6.67 8.62
C VAL A 102 -4.27 5.63 8.76
N THR A 103 -5.47 6.09 9.11
CA THR A 103 -6.61 5.23 9.44
C THR A 103 -7.76 5.46 8.45
N PHE A 104 -8.43 4.38 8.06
CA PHE A 104 -9.68 4.44 7.32
C PHE A 104 -10.55 3.21 7.61
N THR A 105 -11.82 3.29 7.24
CA THR A 105 -12.79 2.19 7.37
C THR A 105 -13.35 1.82 6.01
N ASN A 106 -13.37 0.52 5.71
CA ASN A 106 -14.04 -0.03 4.54
C ASN A 106 -14.95 -1.19 4.97
N GLY A 107 -16.26 -1.00 4.87
CA GLY A 107 -17.25 -1.92 5.43
C GLY A 107 -17.08 -2.09 6.94
N ASN A 108 -17.05 -3.34 7.42
CA ASN A 108 -16.91 -3.68 8.84
C ASN A 108 -15.45 -3.77 9.31
N TYR A 109 -14.51 -3.19 8.57
CA TYR A 109 -13.08 -3.28 8.88
C TYR A 109 -12.45 -1.89 8.96
N GLN A 110 -11.75 -1.64 10.05
CA GLN A 110 -10.82 -0.52 10.19
C GLN A 110 -9.42 -0.97 9.78
N TYR A 111 -8.75 -0.13 9.00
CA TYR A 111 -7.39 -0.31 8.54
C TYR A 111 -6.55 0.82 9.13
N VAL A 112 -5.44 0.46 9.78
CA VAL A 112 -4.45 1.41 10.31
C VAL A 112 -3.11 1.09 9.68
N ILE A 113 -2.63 1.99 8.84
CA ILE A 113 -1.29 1.94 8.25
C ILE A 113 -0.36 2.60 9.26
N TYR A 114 0.65 1.87 9.72
CA TYR A 114 1.57 2.37 10.75
C TYR A 114 3.00 2.47 10.22
N ASP A 115 3.70 3.53 10.65
CA ASP A 115 5.16 3.74 10.55
C ASP A 115 5.63 4.26 11.90
N THR A 116 6.24 3.39 12.69
CA THR A 116 6.60 3.64 14.08
C THR A 116 8.09 3.48 14.30
N TYR A 117 8.65 4.31 15.15
CA TYR A 117 10.00 4.19 15.68
C TYR A 117 9.98 4.32 17.20
N TYR A 118 10.74 3.44 17.85
CA TYR A 118 10.99 3.46 19.28
C TYR A 118 12.50 3.50 19.53
N ALA A 119 12.97 4.53 20.24
CA ALA A 119 14.38 4.74 20.48
C ALA A 119 14.98 3.72 21.47
N VAL A 120 14.20 3.26 22.46
CA VAL A 120 14.68 2.34 23.51
C VAL A 120 15.12 1.01 22.90
N GLU A 121 14.30 0.46 22.01
CA GLU A 121 14.57 -0.78 21.29
C GLU A 121 15.34 -0.55 19.98
N ASP A 122 15.63 0.70 19.64
CA ASP A 122 16.13 1.14 18.33
C ASP A 122 15.42 0.45 17.16
N THR A 123 14.09 0.35 17.26
CA THR A 123 13.29 -0.47 16.37
C THR A 123 12.31 0.39 15.58
N SER A 124 12.33 0.20 14.26
CA SER A 124 11.28 0.73 13.38
C SER A 124 10.36 -0.38 12.91
N GLU A 125 9.05 -0.17 12.99
CA GLU A 125 8.06 -1.09 12.44
C GLU A 125 7.13 -0.39 11.46
N ILE A 126 6.77 -1.12 10.40
CA ILE A 126 5.77 -0.66 9.43
C ILE A 126 4.78 -1.79 9.16
N GLY A 127 3.56 -1.44 8.79
CA GLY A 127 2.56 -2.45 8.45
C GLY A 127 1.13 -1.93 8.41
N ILE A 128 0.19 -2.87 8.48
CA ILE A 128 -1.24 -2.62 8.48
C ILE A 128 -1.86 -3.41 9.63
N LYS A 129 -2.56 -2.72 10.53
CA LYS A 129 -3.46 -3.35 11.50
C LYS A 129 -4.87 -3.32 10.94
N ILE A 130 -5.52 -4.48 10.87
CA ILE A 130 -6.87 -4.65 10.35
C ILE A 130 -7.74 -5.15 11.49
N THR A 131 -8.71 -4.34 11.89
CA THR A 131 -9.63 -4.64 12.99
C THR A 131 -11.03 -4.84 12.43
N ASN A 132 -11.62 -6.01 12.67
CA ASN A 132 -13.05 -6.21 12.40
C ASN A 132 -13.86 -5.48 13.46
N LEU A 133 -14.67 -4.51 13.06
CA LEU A 133 -15.41 -3.61 13.95
C LEU A 133 -16.58 -4.29 14.67
N THR A 134 -17.04 -5.45 14.18
CA THR A 134 -18.13 -6.22 14.81
C THR A 134 -17.61 -7.20 15.87
N THR A 135 -16.51 -7.89 15.58
CA THR A 135 -15.94 -8.94 16.45
C THR A 135 -14.78 -8.44 17.30
N HIS A 136 -14.28 -7.24 17.02
CA HIS A 136 -13.06 -6.65 17.60
C HIS A 136 -11.77 -7.47 17.35
N LYS A 137 -11.83 -8.50 16.51
CA LYS A 137 -10.65 -9.29 16.14
C LYS A 137 -9.71 -8.45 15.28
N THR A 138 -8.44 -8.40 15.69
CA THR A 138 -7.38 -7.70 14.98
C THR A 138 -6.43 -8.69 14.29
N THR A 139 -5.97 -8.34 13.10
CA THR A 139 -4.86 -9.00 12.40
C THR A 139 -3.84 -7.97 11.96
N THR A 140 -2.55 -8.28 12.11
CA THR A 140 -1.46 -7.40 11.68
C THR A 140 -0.75 -8.00 10.48
N ILE A 141 -0.58 -7.19 9.43
CA ILE A 141 0.25 -7.48 8.27
C ILE A 141 1.52 -6.66 8.39
N ARG A 142 2.64 -7.31 8.72
CA ARG A 142 3.94 -6.65 8.87
C ARG A 142 4.56 -6.31 7.52
N GLY A 143 5.09 -5.10 7.42
CA GLY A 143 5.89 -4.61 6.32
C GLY A 143 7.36 -5.04 6.41
N ASN A 144 8.04 -5.05 5.28
CA ASN A 144 9.48 -5.12 5.18
C ASN A 144 10.02 -3.68 5.14
N TYR A 145 10.58 -3.23 6.26
CA TYR A 145 11.05 -1.85 6.44
C TYR A 145 12.03 -1.40 5.35
N ALA A 146 12.90 -2.31 4.88
CA ALA A 146 13.88 -2.00 3.84
C ALA A 146 13.28 -1.61 2.48
N THR A 147 11.99 -1.90 2.27
CA THR A 147 11.27 -1.59 1.02
C THR A 147 10.46 -0.29 1.10
N LYS A 148 10.50 0.39 2.26
CA LYS A 148 9.77 1.62 2.51
C LYS A 148 10.18 2.71 1.53
N LYS A 149 9.19 3.42 0.98
CA LYS A 149 9.38 4.62 0.16
C LYS A 149 8.35 5.67 0.57
N GLY A 150 8.78 6.93 0.63
CA GLY A 150 7.93 8.02 1.10
C GLY A 150 7.81 8.07 2.62
N SER A 151 6.88 8.88 3.13
CA SER A 151 6.69 9.11 4.56
C SER A 151 5.24 9.47 4.88
N LEU A 152 4.74 9.04 6.05
CA LEU A 152 3.47 9.51 6.60
C LEU A 152 3.59 10.84 7.34
N ILE A 153 4.81 11.25 7.72
CA ILE A 153 5.09 12.44 8.55
C ILE A 153 4.61 13.73 7.88
N ASP A 154 4.58 13.78 6.55
CA ASP A 154 4.13 14.97 5.80
C ASP A 154 2.68 15.37 6.17
N PHE A 155 1.85 14.41 6.61
CA PHE A 155 0.48 14.67 7.07
C PHE A 155 0.40 15.45 8.38
N ARG A 156 1.49 15.58 9.15
CA ARG A 156 1.53 16.44 10.36
C ARG A 156 1.29 17.91 10.06
N THR A 157 1.68 18.38 8.86
CA THR A 157 1.73 19.81 8.56
C THR A 157 1.10 20.20 7.24
N ASN A 158 0.83 19.23 6.34
CA ASN A 158 0.30 19.55 5.00
C ASN A 158 -1.20 19.88 4.97
N ASN A 159 -1.92 19.69 6.09
CA ASN A 159 -3.35 19.96 6.26
C ASN A 159 -4.27 19.20 5.27
N LEU A 160 -3.80 18.12 4.64
CA LEU A 160 -4.59 17.32 3.70
C LEU A 160 -5.47 16.29 4.41
N LEU A 161 -5.07 15.84 5.60
CA LEU A 161 -5.83 14.90 6.42
C LEU A 161 -6.24 15.57 7.73
N LYS A 162 -7.43 15.20 8.22
CA LYS A 162 -7.84 15.54 9.59
C LYS A 162 -6.86 14.84 10.55
N ILE A 163 -6.27 15.63 11.45
CA ILE A 163 -5.51 15.10 12.58
C ILE A 163 -6.50 14.68 13.66
N ASP A 164 -6.38 13.43 14.12
CA ASP A 164 -7.13 12.88 15.24
C ASP A 164 -6.19 12.72 16.43
N ASP A 165 -6.62 13.23 17.59
CA ASP A 165 -5.99 12.94 18.86
C ASP A 165 -6.58 11.59 19.31
N GLU A 166 -5.78 10.51 19.23
CA GLU A 166 -6.18 9.22 19.82
C GLU A 166 -6.38 9.34 21.34
#